data_AF-A0A8C2F929-F1
#
_entry.id   AF-A0A8C2F929-F1
#
_cell.length_a   1.000
_cell.length_b   1.000
_cell.length_c   1.000
_cell.angle_alpha   90.00
_cell.angle_beta   90.00
_cell.angle_gamma   90.00
#
_symmetry.space_group_name_H-M   'P 1'
#
loop_
_entity.id
_entity.type
_entity.pdbx_description
1 polymer ?
#
loop_
_entity_poly.entity_id
_entity_poly.type
_entity_poly.pdbx_seq_one_letter_code
_entity_poly.pdbx_strand_id
1 'polypeptide(L)'
;MNKNKREKEFYSVDVGDSTFTVLKRYQNLRPIGSGAQGIVCSAYDHNLERNVAIKKLSRPFQNQTHAKRAYRELVLMKYVNHKNIIGLLNVFTSQKTLDEFQDVYLVMELMDANLCQVIQMELDHERLSYLLYQMLCGIKHLHSAGIIHRVYLCLPA
;
A
#
# COMPACT_ATOMS: atom_id res chain seq x y z
N MET A 1 -17.45 -7.44 24.43
CA MET A 1 -17.46 -7.50 22.94
C MET A 1 -17.43 -8.96 22.52
N ASN A 2 -18.42 -9.42 21.75
CA ASN A 2 -18.69 -10.85 21.53
C ASN A 2 -17.62 -11.49 20.61
N LYS A 3 -16.88 -12.50 21.11
CA LYS A 3 -15.75 -13.16 20.43
C LYS A 3 -16.08 -13.69 19.02
N ASN A 4 -17.34 -14.04 18.74
CA ASN A 4 -17.80 -14.67 17.50
C ASN A 4 -18.08 -13.72 16.32
N LYS A 5 -18.12 -12.39 16.53
CA LYS A 5 -18.57 -11.46 15.45
C LYS A 5 -17.46 -11.11 14.45
N ARG A 6 -16.19 -11.06 14.87
CA ARG A 6 -15.03 -10.69 14.02
C ARG A 6 -14.45 -11.83 13.18
N GLU A 7 -14.57 -13.09 13.61
CA GLU A 7 -14.16 -14.23 12.76
C GLU A 7 -14.98 -14.33 11.48
N LYS A 8 -16.22 -13.83 11.50
CA LYS A 8 -17.07 -13.76 10.31
C LYS A 8 -16.67 -12.64 9.34
N GLU A 9 -15.74 -11.76 9.71
CA GLU A 9 -15.41 -10.54 8.95
C GLU A 9 -14.26 -10.75 7.95
N PHE A 10 -13.40 -11.73 8.21
CA PHE A 10 -12.22 -12.02 7.39
C PHE A 10 -12.39 -13.32 6.59
N TYR A 11 -11.60 -13.47 5.54
CA TYR A 11 -11.38 -14.73 4.84
C TYR A 11 -9.94 -14.81 4.37
N SER A 12 -9.45 -16.03 4.12
CA SER A 12 -8.07 -16.27 3.70
C SER A 12 -7.99 -16.75 2.25
N VAL A 13 -6.99 -16.27 1.53
CA VAL A 13 -6.64 -16.71 0.17
C VAL A 13 -5.13 -16.81 0.05
N ASP A 14 -4.65 -17.88 -0.56
CA ASP A 14 -3.23 -18.03 -0.86
C ASP A 14 -2.88 -17.28 -2.15
N VAL A 15 -1.86 -16.44 -2.07
CA VAL A 15 -1.34 -15.63 -3.17
C VAL A 15 0.16 -15.89 -3.27
N GLY A 16 0.54 -16.76 -4.22
CA GLY A 16 1.91 -17.29 -4.28
C GLY A 16 2.26 -18.03 -2.99
N ASP A 17 3.40 -17.70 -2.40
CA ASP A 17 3.88 -18.31 -1.15
C ASP A 17 3.35 -17.62 0.13
N SER A 18 2.34 -16.75 0.02
CA SER A 18 1.79 -16.01 1.16
C SER A 18 0.28 -16.10 1.26
N THR A 19 -0.21 -16.36 2.47
CA THR A 19 -1.65 -16.32 2.77
C THR A 19 -2.09 -14.90 3.11
N PHE A 20 -3.06 -14.37 2.39
CA PHE A 20 -3.73 -13.10 2.66
C PHE A 20 -5.01 -13.36 3.46
N THR A 21 -5.11 -12.79 4.65
CA THR A 21 -6.34 -12.82 5.47
C THR A 21 -6.94 -11.42 5.52
N VAL A 22 -7.94 -11.17 4.67
CA VAL A 22 -8.48 -9.84 4.41
C VAL A 22 -9.97 -9.73 4.76
N LEU A 23 -10.45 -8.51 4.95
CA LEU A 23 -11.88 -8.24 5.17
C LEU A 23 -12.70 -8.68 3.95
N LYS A 24 -13.87 -9.30 4.17
CA LYS A 24 -14.77 -9.79 3.11
C LYS A 24 -15.25 -8.74 2.10
N ARG A 25 -15.13 -7.44 2.43
CA ARG A 25 -15.41 -6.33 1.51
C ARG A 25 -14.46 -6.29 0.32
N TYR A 26 -13.24 -6.82 0.49
CA TYR A 26 -12.23 -6.90 -0.56
C TYR A 26 -12.35 -8.25 -1.25
N GLN A 27 -12.62 -8.26 -2.54
CA GLN A 27 -12.81 -9.50 -3.31
C GLN A 27 -11.93 -9.54 -4.56
N ASN A 28 -11.86 -10.72 -5.18
CA ASN A 28 -11.10 -10.95 -6.41
C ASN A 28 -9.62 -10.54 -6.29
N LEU A 29 -8.97 -10.96 -5.20
CA LEU A 29 -7.56 -10.66 -4.98
C LEU A 29 -6.71 -11.20 -6.12
N ARG A 30 -5.89 -10.35 -6.74
CA ARG A 30 -4.93 -10.73 -7.77
C ARG A 30 -3.58 -10.13 -7.44
N PRO A 31 -2.48 -10.90 -7.45
CA PRO A 31 -1.14 -10.34 -7.25
C PRO A 31 -0.83 -9.34 -8.37
N ILE A 32 -0.36 -8.15 -8.01
CA ILE A 32 0.07 -7.10 -8.95
C ILE A 32 1.53 -6.69 -8.74
N GLY A 33 2.14 -7.08 -7.63
CA GLY A 33 3.56 -6.86 -7.38
C GLY A 33 4.06 -7.53 -6.10
N SER A 34 5.36 -7.70 -6.02
CA SER A 34 6.14 -8.26 -4.94
C SER A 34 7.35 -7.37 -4.73
N GLY A 35 7.57 -6.93 -3.49
CA GLY A 35 8.71 -6.09 -3.15
C GLY A 35 9.37 -6.54 -1.85
N ALA A 36 10.45 -5.86 -1.49
CA ALA A 36 11.24 -6.16 -0.28
C ALA A 36 10.45 -6.12 1.04
N GLN A 37 9.21 -5.60 1.04
CA GLN A 37 8.36 -5.43 2.23
C GLN A 37 7.07 -6.26 2.18
N GLY A 38 6.85 -7.03 1.11
CA GLY A 38 5.70 -7.91 0.98
C GLY A 38 5.07 -7.91 -0.41
N ILE A 39 3.93 -8.57 -0.49
CA ILE A 39 3.14 -8.75 -1.70
C ILE A 39 2.04 -7.69 -1.75
N VAL A 40 1.76 -7.20 -2.96
CA VAL A 40 0.68 -6.28 -3.26
C VAL A 40 -0.33 -6.99 -4.16
N CYS A 41 -1.59 -6.96 -3.75
CA CYS A 41 -2.70 -7.50 -4.53
C CYS A 41 -3.64 -6.37 -4.95
N SER A 42 -4.16 -6.41 -6.17
CA SER A 42 -5.39 -5.69 -6.48
C SER A 42 -6.59 -6.43 -5.89
N ALA A 43 -7.62 -5.69 -5.49
CA ALA A 43 -8.90 -6.24 -5.04
C ALA A 43 -10.02 -5.26 -5.39
N TYR A 44 -11.24 -5.77 -5.55
CA TYR A 44 -12.43 -4.94 -5.65
C TYR A 44 -12.98 -4.64 -4.26
N ASP A 45 -13.15 -3.36 -3.91
CA ASP A 45 -13.75 -2.93 -2.65
C ASP A 45 -15.24 -2.66 -2.85
N HIS A 46 -16.09 -3.57 -2.34
CA HIS A 46 -17.54 -3.48 -2.48
C HIS A 46 -18.18 -2.29 -1.76
N ASN A 47 -17.50 -1.68 -0.79
CA ASN A 47 -18.07 -0.52 -0.10
C ASN A 47 -17.74 0.80 -0.82
N LEU A 48 -16.61 0.86 -1.54
CA LEU A 48 -16.20 2.04 -2.32
C LEU A 48 -16.51 1.90 -3.82
N GLU A 49 -17.00 0.74 -4.24
CA GLU A 49 -17.31 0.37 -5.62
C GLU A 49 -16.16 0.66 -6.59
N ARG A 50 -14.92 0.37 -6.15
CA ARG A 50 -13.71 0.58 -6.95
C ARG A 50 -12.62 -0.44 -6.66
N ASN A 51 -11.70 -0.60 -7.61
CA ASN A 51 -10.50 -1.38 -7.38
C ASN A 51 -9.52 -0.65 -6.45
N VAL A 52 -8.86 -1.41 -5.59
CA VAL A 52 -7.87 -0.93 -4.61
C VAL A 52 -6.63 -1.81 -4.66
N ALA A 53 -5.51 -1.29 -4.17
CA ALA A 53 -4.29 -2.04 -3.93
C ALA A 53 -4.18 -2.39 -2.44
N ILE A 54 -3.91 -3.66 -2.12
CA ILE A 54 -3.73 -4.17 -0.75
C ILE A 54 -2.31 -4.67 -0.61
N LYS A 55 -1.49 -3.95 0.16
CA LYS A 55 -0.11 -4.35 0.50
C LYS A 55 -0.11 -5.06 1.85
N LYS A 56 0.38 -6.30 1.89
CA LYS A 56 0.61 -7.04 3.14
C LYS A 56 2.03 -6.78 3.64
N LEU A 57 2.15 -6.22 4.85
CA LEU A 57 3.39 -6.15 5.60
C LEU A 57 3.48 -7.37 6.51
N SER A 58 4.29 -8.36 6.14
CA SER A 58 4.50 -9.57 6.92
C SER A 58 5.56 -9.36 7.99
N ARG A 59 5.24 -9.67 9.24
CA ARG A 59 6.12 -9.54 10.42
C ARG A 59 6.89 -8.20 10.47
N PRO A 60 6.21 -7.04 10.36
CA PRO A 60 6.90 -5.76 10.31
C PRO A 60 7.65 -5.45 11.62
N PHE A 61 7.34 -6.14 12.71
CA PHE A 61 7.96 -5.96 14.03
C PHE A 61 9.09 -6.95 14.35
N GLN A 62 9.55 -7.73 13.36
CA GLN A 62 10.59 -8.74 13.56
C GLN A 62 11.92 -8.19 14.09
N ASN A 63 12.25 -6.94 13.74
CA ASN A 63 13.38 -6.23 14.31
C ASN A 63 13.12 -4.72 14.30
N GLN A 64 13.95 -3.98 15.03
CA GLN A 64 13.78 -2.53 15.22
C GLN A 64 13.78 -1.75 13.90
N THR A 65 14.58 -2.18 12.92
CA THR A 65 14.68 -1.51 11.61
C THR A 65 13.39 -1.66 10.80
N HIS A 66 12.84 -2.87 10.70
CA HIS A 66 11.56 -3.11 10.03
C HIS A 66 10.42 -2.41 10.77
N ALA A 67 10.40 -2.48 12.11
CA ALA A 67 9.36 -1.88 12.92
C ALA A 67 9.31 -0.36 12.72
N LYS A 68 10.47 0.30 12.82
CA LYS A 68 10.60 1.74 12.61
C LYS A 68 10.21 2.15 11.19
N ARG A 69 10.54 1.33 10.19
CA ARG A 69 10.18 1.59 8.80
C ARG A 69 8.67 1.47 8.58
N ALA A 70 8.04 0.38 9.00
CA ALA A 70 6.60 0.14 8.85
C ALA A 70 5.78 1.20 9.60
N TYR A 71 6.20 1.55 10.82
CA TYR A 71 5.55 2.61 11.59
C TYR A 71 5.64 3.97 10.88
N ARG A 72 6.83 4.34 10.38
CA ARG A 72 7.00 5.59 9.63
C ARG A 72 6.17 5.60 8.37
N GLU A 73 6.12 4.51 7.61
CA GLU A 73 5.31 4.41 6.41
C GLU A 73 3.83 4.65 6.72
N LEU A 74 3.28 3.97 7.72
CA LEU A 74 1.89 4.12 8.16
C LEU A 74 1.58 5.55 8.64
N VAL A 75 2.48 6.13 9.44
CA VAL A 75 2.34 7.52 9.91
C VAL A 75 2.34 8.49 8.73
N LEU A 76 3.31 8.37 7.81
CA LEU A 76 3.42 9.26 6.66
C LEU A 76 2.18 9.19 5.77
N MET A 77 1.71 8.00 5.42
CA MET A 77 0.52 7.86 4.58
C MET A 77 -0.76 8.37 5.26
N LYS A 78 -0.81 8.40 6.60
CA LYS A 78 -1.94 8.97 7.35
C LYS A 78 -1.94 10.51 7.34
N TYR A 79 -0.77 11.14 7.40
CA TYR A 79 -0.65 12.59 7.50
C TYR A 79 -0.58 13.31 6.16
N VAL A 80 -0.25 12.59 5.09
CA VAL A 80 -0.09 13.18 3.76
C VAL A 80 -1.37 13.01 2.96
N ASN A 81 -1.94 14.12 2.53
CA ASN A 81 -3.12 14.15 1.66
C ASN A 81 -2.88 15.06 0.47
N HIS A 82 -2.47 14.47 -0.66
CA HIS A 82 -2.15 15.19 -1.87
C HIS A 82 -2.36 14.31 -3.09
N LYS A 83 -2.96 14.83 -4.16
CA LYS A 83 -3.28 14.07 -5.38
C LYS A 83 -2.09 13.37 -6.06
N ASN A 84 -0.87 13.86 -5.83
CA ASN A 84 0.36 13.27 -6.39
C ASN A 84 1.11 12.37 -5.38
N ILE A 85 0.45 11.98 -4.28
CA ILE A 85 1.00 11.08 -3.26
C ILE A 85 -0.06 10.04 -2.95
N ILE A 86 0.34 8.77 -2.88
CA ILE A 86 -0.58 7.67 -2.64
C ILE A 86 -1.32 7.84 -1.31
N GLY A 87 -2.66 7.76 -1.36
CA GLY A 87 -3.51 7.85 -0.19
C GLY A 87 -3.73 6.50 0.49
N LEU A 88 -3.80 6.51 1.82
CA LEU A 88 -4.24 5.36 2.62
C LEU A 88 -5.77 5.39 2.76
N LEU A 89 -6.44 4.36 2.24
CA LEU A 89 -7.90 4.23 2.29
C LEU A 89 -8.36 3.46 3.54
N ASN A 90 -7.60 2.45 3.93
CA ASN A 90 -7.87 1.64 5.10
C ASN A 90 -6.60 0.97 5.60
N VAL A 91 -6.57 0.61 6.89
CA VAL A 91 -5.52 -0.20 7.49
C VAL A 91 -6.15 -1.17 8.47
N PHE A 92 -5.74 -2.44 8.40
CA PHE A 92 -6.28 -3.47 9.27
C PHE A 92 -5.29 -4.59 9.55
N THR A 93 -5.62 -5.39 10.55
CA THR A 93 -4.99 -6.66 10.89
C THR A 93 -6.09 -7.66 11.19
N SER A 94 -5.88 -8.92 10.81
CA SER A 94 -6.82 -10.01 11.12
C SER A 94 -6.63 -10.54 12.55
N GLN A 95 -5.46 -10.29 13.15
CA GLN A 95 -5.11 -10.77 14.48
C GLN A 95 -5.78 -9.95 15.59
N LYS A 96 -6.13 -10.60 16.70
CA LYS A 96 -7.03 -10.03 17.72
C LYS A 96 -6.27 -9.46 18.92
N THR A 97 -5.13 -10.05 19.24
CA THR A 97 -4.31 -9.67 20.39
C THR A 97 -2.96 -9.14 19.92
N LEU A 98 -2.27 -8.43 20.81
CA LEU A 98 -0.91 -7.95 20.53
C LEU A 98 0.07 -9.12 20.38
N ASP A 99 -0.12 -10.21 21.15
CA ASP A 99 0.75 -11.39 21.10
C ASP A 99 0.66 -12.14 19.77
N GLU A 100 -0.50 -12.08 19.11
CA GLU A 100 -0.72 -12.69 17.79
C GLU A 100 -0.35 -11.75 16.63
N PHE A 101 -0.07 -10.48 16.91
CA PHE A 101 0.03 -9.44 15.88
C PHE A 101 1.26 -9.63 15.00
N GLN A 102 1.04 -10.16 13.79
CA GLN A 102 2.11 -10.44 12.83
C GLN A 102 1.94 -9.72 11.51
N ASP A 103 0.72 -9.42 11.08
CA ASP A 103 0.47 -8.87 9.75
C ASP A 103 -0.29 -7.55 9.82
N VAL A 104 0.13 -6.62 8.97
CA VAL A 104 -0.58 -5.35 8.72
C VAL A 104 -0.92 -5.26 7.24
N TYR A 105 -2.18 -4.96 6.94
CA TYR A 105 -2.65 -4.75 5.57
C TYR A 105 -2.91 -3.27 5.36
N LEU A 106 -2.30 -2.72 4.31
CA LEU A 106 -2.46 -1.34 3.88
C LEU A 106 -3.28 -1.31 2.60
N VAL A 107 -4.43 -0.64 2.63
CA VAL A 107 -5.31 -0.49 1.47
C VAL A 107 -5.13 0.89 0.89
N MET A 108 -4.79 0.96 -0.38
CA MET A 108 -4.43 2.16 -1.11
C MET A 108 -5.20 2.22 -2.43
N GLU A 109 -5.13 3.37 -3.10
CA GLU A 109 -5.66 3.51 -4.45
C GLU A 109 -4.89 2.62 -5.43
N LEU A 110 -5.61 1.95 -6.34
CA LEU A 110 -4.99 1.17 -7.39
C LEU A 110 -4.51 2.11 -8.51
N MET A 111 -3.26 1.96 -8.92
CA MET A 111 -2.67 2.70 -10.04
C MET A 111 -2.48 1.77 -11.23
N ASP A 112 -2.67 2.27 -12.45
CA ASP A 112 -2.64 1.45 -13.66
C ASP A 112 -1.23 1.03 -14.07
N ALA A 113 -0.25 1.89 -13.84
CA ALA A 113 1.14 1.67 -14.23
C ALA A 113 2.11 2.25 -13.22
N ASN A 114 3.30 1.65 -13.13
CA ASN A 114 4.43 2.23 -12.42
C ASN A 114 5.32 3.02 -13.38
N LEU A 115 6.17 3.90 -12.81
CA LEU A 115 7.05 4.75 -13.61
C LEU A 115 8.03 3.93 -14.46
N CYS A 116 8.45 2.74 -14.01
CA CYS A 116 9.41 1.90 -14.73
C CYS A 116 8.82 1.38 -16.06
N GLN A 117 7.50 1.16 -16.12
CA GLN A 117 6.79 0.84 -17.37
C GLN A 117 6.65 2.08 -18.25
N VAL A 118 6.31 3.22 -17.66
CA VAL A 118 6.08 4.48 -18.39
C VAL A 118 7.35 4.98 -19.08
N ILE A 119 8.52 4.85 -18.45
CA ILE A 119 9.81 5.28 -19.05
C ILE A 119 10.25 4.42 -20.24
N GLN A 120 9.69 3.22 -20.40
CA GLN A 120 9.97 2.36 -21.56
C GLN A 120 9.13 2.74 -22.78
N MET A 121 8.11 3.58 -22.60
CA MET A 121 7.28 4.09 -23.70
C MET A 121 7.93 5.31 -24.35
N GLU A 122 7.60 5.58 -25.61
CA GLU A 122 7.94 6.85 -26.24
C GLU A 122 7.10 7.98 -25.62
N LEU A 123 7.78 8.87 -24.90
CA LEU A 123 7.18 10.04 -24.26
C LEU A 123 7.57 11.29 -25.03
N ASP A 124 6.56 12.04 -25.47
CA ASP A 124 6.77 13.40 -25.96
C ASP A 124 7.16 14.34 -24.81
N HIS A 125 7.66 15.53 -25.16
CA HIS A 125 8.07 16.53 -24.18
C HIS A 125 6.92 16.97 -23.27
N GLU A 126 5.69 17.01 -23.78
CA GLU A 126 4.51 17.41 -23.01
C GLU A 126 4.24 16.41 -21.87
N ARG A 127 4.12 15.11 -22.18
CA ARG A 127 3.90 14.05 -21.18
C ARG A 127 5.04 13.96 -20.19
N LEU A 128 6.29 14.06 -20.66
CA LEU A 128 7.46 14.05 -19.78
C LEU A 128 7.43 15.23 -18.81
N SER A 129 7.17 16.44 -19.30
CA SER A 129 7.09 17.65 -18.47
C SER A 129 5.96 17.56 -17.44
N TYR A 130 4.82 16.97 -17.82
CA TYR A 130 3.68 16.79 -16.93
C TYR A 130 3.97 15.77 -15.82
N LEU A 131 4.64 14.66 -16.15
CA LEU A 131 5.09 13.67 -15.15
C LEU A 131 6.05 14.30 -14.14
N LEU A 132 7.06 15.03 -14.63
CA LEU A 132 8.02 15.74 -13.78
C LEU A 132 7.32 16.78 -12.89
N TYR A 133 6.40 17.55 -13.44
CA TYR A 133 5.61 18.52 -12.69
C TYR A 133 4.85 17.86 -11.53
N GLN A 134 4.18 16.73 -11.78
CA GLN A 134 3.45 16.00 -10.75
C GLN A 134 4.38 15.45 -9.66
N MET A 135 5.54 14.91 -10.03
CA MET A 135 6.56 14.45 -9.06
C MET A 135 7.04 15.60 -8.18
N LEU A 136 7.36 16.76 -8.79
CA LEU A 136 7.80 17.95 -8.07
C LEU A 136 6.71 18.50 -7.14
N CYS A 137 5.44 18.45 -7.55
CA CYS A 137 4.31 18.83 -6.68
C CYS A 137 4.21 17.90 -5.45
N GLY A 138 4.34 16.59 -5.64
CA GLY A 138 4.38 15.62 -4.54
C GLY A 138 5.55 15.86 -3.59
N ILE A 139 6.77 16.03 -4.13
CA ILE A 139 7.97 16.31 -3.34
C ILE A 139 7.82 17.62 -2.56
N LYS A 140 7.32 18.68 -3.20
CA LYS A 140 7.04 19.98 -2.54
C LYS A 140 6.08 19.80 -1.36
N HIS A 141 5.02 19.02 -1.53
CA HIS A 141 4.07 18.76 -0.44
C HIS A 141 4.74 18.00 0.72
N LEU A 142 5.51 16.95 0.43
CA LEU A 142 6.28 16.24 1.47
C LEU A 142 7.25 17.16 2.21
N HIS A 143 7.99 18.00 1.49
CA HIS A 143 8.93 18.96 2.06
C HIS A 143 8.22 19.99 2.93
N SER A 144 7.04 20.48 2.53
CA SER A 144 6.23 21.40 3.33
C SER A 144 5.76 20.80 4.66
N ALA A 145 5.64 19.47 4.72
CA ALA A 145 5.34 18.71 5.94
C ALA A 145 6.60 18.25 6.71
N GLY A 146 7.79 18.72 6.33
CA GLY A 146 9.06 18.36 6.97
C GLY A 146 9.57 16.95 6.65
N ILE A 147 9.03 16.31 5.61
CA ILE A 147 9.36 14.94 5.21
C ILE A 147 10.32 14.97 4.02
N ILE A 148 11.53 14.45 4.21
CA ILE A 148 12.51 14.29 3.12
C ILE A 148 12.45 12.85 2.60
N HIS A 149 11.99 12.66 1.36
CA HIS A 149 11.94 11.37 0.70
C HIS A 149 13.35 10.95 0.25
N ARG A 150 14.08 10.21 1.09
CA ARG A 150 15.49 9.82 0.82
C ARG A 150 15.67 8.60 -0.09
N VAL A 151 14.59 7.98 -0.57
CA VAL A 151 14.67 6.80 -1.44
C VAL A 151 14.02 7.12 -2.78
N TYR A 152 14.79 7.67 -3.71
CA TYR A 152 14.41 7.70 -5.11
C TYR A 152 14.73 6.33 -5.69
N LEU A 153 13.80 5.37 -5.64
CA LEU A 153 13.94 4.17 -6.44
C LEU A 153 12.59 3.77 -7.01
N CYS A 154 12.56 3.71 -8.33
CA CYS A 154 11.66 2.89 -9.12
C CYS A 154 11.71 1.48 -8.52
N LEU A 155 10.80 1.16 -7.59
CA LEU A 155 10.70 -0.21 -7.08
C LEU A 155 9.90 -1.01 -8.12
N PRO A 156 10.48 -2.08 -8.69
CA PRO A 156 9.73 -2.97 -9.54
C PRO A 156 8.61 -3.60 -8.71
N ALA A 157 7.47 -3.79 -9.37
CA ALA A 157 6.49 -4.77 -8.96
C ALA A 157 7.11 -6.18 -8.99
#